data_AF-A0A9D7NU92-F1
#
_entry.id   AF-A0A9D7NU92-F1
#
_cell.length_a   1.000
_cell.length_b   1.000
_cell.length_c   1.000
_cell.angle_alpha   90.00
_cell.angle_beta   90.00
_cell.angle_gamma   90.00
#
_symmetry.space_group_name_H-M   'P 1'
#
loop_
_entity.id
_entity.type
_entity.pdbx_description
1 polymer ?
#
loop_
_entity_poly.entity_id
_entity_poly.type
_entity_poly.pdbx_seq_one_letter_code
_entity_poly.pdbx_strand_id
1 'polypeptide(L)'
;MKNTLVSLIARERDCMDRIKAHDDQAVAERKRLIAALTDVRHQIGNAKGGLDNDRIAIARGILKIQGSYLNGGQDKGSVIRDAVDWLATGKSAAYQGLDQSDYGTKSYDRWFGQRSDHEWGGPRHGSIIFQIGLKDRKRELTEEERDAAIYFLLNIEGWETARNQAKAA
;
A
#
# COMPACT_ATOMS: atom_id res chain seq x y z
N MET A 1 -39.46 34.67 -27.58
CA MET A 1 -38.35 34.29 -28.49
C MET A 1 -38.77 33.06 -29.27
N LYS A 2 -38.70 33.07 -30.61
CA LYS A 2 -38.98 31.87 -31.41
C LYS A 2 -37.83 30.88 -31.22
N ASN A 3 -38.14 29.65 -30.85
CA ASN A 3 -37.17 28.56 -30.84
C ASN A 3 -36.75 28.27 -32.27
N THR A 4 -35.60 28.78 -32.68
CA THR A 4 -34.97 28.38 -33.94
C THR A 4 -34.30 27.03 -33.75
N LEU A 5 -34.17 26.24 -34.81
CA LEU A 5 -33.48 24.94 -34.78
C LEU A 5 -32.07 25.06 -34.19
N VAL A 6 -31.34 26.12 -34.55
CA VAL A 6 -30.00 26.43 -34.00
C VAL A 6 -30.04 26.61 -32.47
N SER A 7 -31.02 27.35 -31.94
CA SER A 7 -31.14 27.57 -30.50
C SER A 7 -31.50 26.30 -29.72
N LEU A 8 -32.23 25.37 -30.34
CA LEU A 8 -32.57 24.08 -29.74
C LEU A 8 -31.37 23.14 -29.74
N ILE A 9 -30.61 23.06 -30.83
CA ILE A 9 -29.37 22.24 -30.92
C ILE A 9 -28.31 22.75 -29.93
N ALA A 10 -28.13 24.06 -29.82
CA ALA A 10 -27.19 24.64 -28.85
C ALA A 10 -27.57 24.27 -27.40
N ARG A 11 -28.88 24.30 -27.10
CA ARG A 11 -29.41 23.99 -25.78
C ARG A 11 -29.39 22.48 -25.48
N GLU A 12 -29.62 21.63 -26.47
CA GLU A 12 -29.41 20.18 -26.37
C GLU A 12 -27.95 19.87 -26.03
N ARG A 13 -27.00 20.52 -26.70
CA ARG A 13 -25.57 20.33 -26.44
C ARG A 13 -25.15 20.82 -25.06
N ASP A 14 -25.63 21.99 -24.62
CA ASP A 14 -25.42 22.47 -23.25
C ASP A 14 -25.95 21.46 -22.20
N CYS A 15 -27.15 20.92 -22.41
CA CYS A 15 -27.70 19.88 -21.54
C CYS A 15 -26.80 18.64 -21.50
N MET A 16 -26.32 18.16 -22.66
CA MET A 16 -25.42 17.00 -22.74
C MET A 16 -24.09 17.24 -22.03
N ASP A 17 -23.49 18.42 -22.20
CA ASP A 17 -22.23 18.78 -21.55
C ASP A 17 -22.39 18.87 -20.02
N ARG A 18 -23.53 19.40 -19.54
CA ARG A 18 -23.86 19.46 -18.11
C ARG A 18 -24.11 18.09 -17.50
N ILE A 19 -24.80 17.19 -18.23
CA ILE A 19 -24.99 15.80 -17.80
C ILE A 19 -23.62 15.12 -17.66
N LYS A 20 -22.78 15.24 -18.69
CA LYS A 20 -21.43 14.65 -18.68
C LYS A 20 -20.59 15.16 -17.50
N ALA A 21 -20.57 16.48 -17.28
CA ALA A 21 -19.82 17.06 -16.17
C ALA A 21 -20.33 16.59 -14.80
N HIS A 22 -21.65 16.46 -14.62
CA HIS A 22 -22.24 15.93 -13.41
C HIS A 22 -21.88 14.45 -13.19
N ASP A 23 -21.94 13.64 -14.25
CA ASP A 23 -21.57 12.22 -14.17
C ASP A 23 -20.09 12.04 -13.83
N ASP A 24 -19.20 12.81 -14.45
CA ASP A 24 -17.76 12.79 -14.16
C ASP A 24 -17.49 13.18 -12.69
N GLN A 25 -18.18 14.19 -12.16
CA GLN A 25 -18.11 14.59 -10.75
C GLN A 25 -18.64 13.50 -9.82
N ALA A 26 -19.79 12.91 -10.14
CA ALA A 26 -20.39 11.84 -9.34
C ALA A 26 -19.50 10.60 -9.29
N VAL A 27 -18.87 10.23 -10.41
CA VAL A 27 -17.91 9.12 -10.49
C VAL A 27 -16.69 9.41 -9.62
N ALA A 28 -16.13 10.63 -9.70
CA ALA A 28 -14.99 11.04 -8.88
C ALA A 28 -15.32 11.01 -7.38
N GLU A 29 -16.47 11.56 -6.98
CA GLU A 29 -16.86 11.58 -5.58
C GLU A 29 -17.19 10.18 -5.05
N ARG A 30 -17.87 9.35 -5.84
CA ARG A 30 -18.10 7.95 -5.48
C ARG A 30 -16.79 7.21 -5.25
N LYS A 31 -15.78 7.42 -6.11
CA LYS A 31 -14.44 6.84 -5.93
C LYS A 31 -13.77 7.34 -4.64
N ARG A 32 -13.88 8.63 -4.34
CA ARG A 32 -13.37 9.23 -3.09
C ARG A 32 -14.03 8.61 -1.86
N LEU A 33 -15.36 8.52 -1.85
CA LEU A 33 -16.14 7.98 -0.72
C LEU A 33 -15.87 6.50 -0.49
N ILE A 34 -15.75 5.70 -1.56
CA ILE A 34 -15.38 4.28 -1.44
C ILE A 34 -13.98 4.13 -0.84
N ALA A 35 -13.02 4.95 -1.27
CA ALA A 35 -11.68 4.94 -0.71
C ALA A 35 -11.70 5.31 0.80
N ALA A 36 -12.42 6.37 1.16
CA ALA A 36 -12.57 6.80 2.55
C ALA A 36 -13.27 5.75 3.42
N LEU A 37 -14.35 5.14 2.94
CA LEU A 37 -15.05 4.07 3.65
C LEU A 37 -14.14 2.85 3.88
N THR A 38 -13.37 2.48 2.87
CA THR A 38 -12.43 1.37 2.97
C THR A 38 -11.37 1.65 4.03
N ASP A 39 -10.86 2.88 4.09
CA ASP A 39 -9.88 3.28 5.09
C ASP A 39 -10.45 3.24 6.52
N VAL A 40 -11.65 3.81 6.73
CA VAL A 40 -12.35 3.76 8.03
C VAL A 40 -12.60 2.32 8.47
N ARG A 41 -13.04 1.45 7.56
CA ARG A 41 -13.25 0.02 7.87
C ARG A 41 -11.96 -0.66 8.31
N HIS A 42 -10.83 -0.34 7.69
CA HIS A 42 -9.53 -0.85 8.13
C HIS A 42 -9.14 -0.32 9.52
N GLN A 43 -9.34 0.98 9.78
CA GLN A 43 -9.05 1.57 11.09
C GLN A 43 -9.88 0.94 12.20
N ILE A 44 -11.16 0.63 11.92
CA ILE A 44 -12.04 -0.11 12.84
C ILE A 44 -11.50 -1.53 13.06
N GLY A 45 -11.09 -2.23 12.00
CA GLY A 45 -10.52 -3.58 12.10
C GLY A 45 -9.26 -3.61 12.97
N ASN A 46 -8.36 -2.65 12.75
CA ASN A 46 -7.15 -2.47 13.55
C ASN A 46 -7.49 -2.23 15.03
N ALA A 47 -8.38 -1.27 15.31
CA ALA A 47 -8.77 -0.93 16.68
C ALA A 47 -9.39 -2.14 17.41
N LYS A 48 -10.25 -2.92 16.72
CA LYS A 48 -10.81 -4.18 17.26
C LYS A 48 -9.74 -5.24 17.55
N GLY A 49 -8.66 -5.25 16.78
CA GLY A 49 -7.50 -6.12 16.98
C GLY A 49 -6.47 -5.60 17.99
N GLY A 50 -6.73 -4.45 18.64
CA GLY A 50 -5.77 -3.81 19.56
C GLY A 50 -4.56 -3.18 18.87
N LEU A 51 -4.65 -2.91 17.56
CA LEU A 51 -3.59 -2.27 16.78
C LEU A 51 -3.66 -0.74 16.87
N ASP A 52 -2.50 -0.11 17.01
CA ASP A 52 -2.34 1.34 17.06
C ASP A 52 -2.37 1.94 15.65
N ASN A 53 -3.46 2.65 15.33
CA ASN A 53 -3.67 3.25 14.02
C ASN A 53 -2.67 4.37 13.71
N ASP A 54 -2.21 5.12 14.71
CA ASP A 54 -1.32 6.27 14.49
C ASP A 54 0.07 5.78 14.13
N ARG A 55 0.59 4.77 14.86
CA ARG A 55 1.85 4.09 14.50
C ARG A 55 1.77 3.46 13.11
N ILE A 56 0.66 2.80 12.79
CA ILE A 56 0.45 2.21 11.46
C ILE A 56 0.43 3.30 10.37
N ALA A 57 -0.21 4.44 10.63
CA ALA A 57 -0.27 5.54 9.68
C ALA A 57 1.13 6.12 9.40
N ILE A 58 1.92 6.39 10.45
CA ILE A 58 3.31 6.84 10.33
C ILE A 58 4.13 5.82 9.53
N ALA A 59 4.09 4.54 9.92
CA ALA A 59 4.82 3.47 9.26
C ALA A 59 4.47 3.37 7.76
N ARG A 60 3.17 3.40 7.42
CA ARG A 60 2.70 3.35 6.03
C ARG A 60 3.02 4.64 5.27
N GLY A 61 3.28 5.75 5.96
CA GLY A 61 3.81 6.98 5.38
C GLY A 61 5.21 6.80 4.79
N ILE A 62 6.05 5.98 5.44
CA ILE A 62 7.48 5.84 5.11
C ILE A 62 7.83 4.52 4.42
N LEU A 63 7.12 3.43 4.73
CA LEU A 63 7.36 2.11 4.17
C LEU A 63 6.63 1.93 2.84
N LYS A 64 7.32 1.28 1.92
CA LYS A 64 6.77 0.70 0.70
C LYS A 64 6.53 -0.79 0.98
N ILE A 65 5.27 -1.19 1.05
CA ILE A 65 4.88 -2.60 1.17
C ILE A 65 4.23 -3.03 -0.13
N GLN A 66 4.80 -4.05 -0.78
CA GLN A 66 4.28 -4.63 -2.01
C GLN A 66 3.93 -6.10 -1.79
N GLY A 67 2.82 -6.53 -2.39
CA GLY A 67 2.35 -7.92 -2.25
C GLY A 67 1.62 -8.17 -0.93
N SER A 68 1.73 -9.39 -0.41
CA SER A 68 0.98 -9.87 0.74
C SER A 68 1.90 -10.65 1.68
N TYR A 69 1.97 -10.23 2.94
CA TYR A 69 2.73 -10.96 3.96
C TYR A 69 2.13 -12.36 4.17
N LEU A 70 0.80 -12.48 4.26
CA LEU A 70 0.13 -13.78 4.39
C LEU A 70 0.50 -14.75 3.25
N ASN A 71 0.69 -14.22 2.04
CA ASN A 71 1.13 -14.98 0.87
C ASN A 71 2.63 -14.83 0.55
N GLY A 72 3.46 -14.38 1.49
CA GLY A 72 4.92 -14.18 1.28
C GLY A 72 5.74 -15.47 1.28
N GLY A 73 5.08 -16.63 1.41
CA GLY A 73 5.72 -17.95 1.41
C GLY A 73 6.67 -18.18 2.59
N GLN A 74 7.73 -18.96 2.35
CA GLN A 74 8.59 -19.55 3.38
C GLN A 74 9.50 -18.51 4.07
N ASP A 75 10.18 -17.66 3.30
CA ASP A 75 11.21 -16.75 3.83
C ASP A 75 10.67 -15.38 4.29
N LYS A 76 9.34 -15.14 4.27
CA LYS A 76 8.77 -13.85 4.69
C LYS A 76 9.18 -13.43 6.11
N GLY A 77 9.42 -14.40 7.00
CA GLY A 77 9.86 -14.13 8.37
C GLY A 77 11.27 -13.57 8.44
N SER A 78 12.18 -14.00 7.56
CA SER A 78 13.53 -13.42 7.50
C SER A 78 13.51 -12.01 6.92
N VAL A 79 12.63 -11.74 5.94
CA VAL A 79 12.40 -10.40 5.39
C VAL A 79 11.99 -9.40 6.47
N ILE A 80 11.06 -9.78 7.34
CA ILE A 80 10.64 -8.94 8.47
C ILE A 80 11.78 -8.74 9.46
N ARG A 81 12.45 -9.83 9.85
CA ARG A 81 13.55 -9.77 10.84
C ARG A 81 14.65 -8.82 10.39
N ASP A 82 15.15 -8.98 9.17
CA ASP A 82 16.26 -8.15 8.67
C ASP A 82 15.83 -6.69 8.49
N ALA A 83 14.57 -6.43 8.09
CA ALA A 83 14.03 -5.08 8.02
C ALA A 83 13.96 -4.43 9.40
N VAL A 84 13.51 -5.16 10.43
CA VAL A 84 13.46 -4.70 11.82
C VAL A 84 14.86 -4.43 12.36
N ASP A 85 15.81 -5.34 12.12
CA ASP A 85 17.20 -5.19 12.55
C ASP A 85 17.84 -3.94 11.91
N TRP A 86 17.58 -3.71 10.62
CA TRP A 86 18.05 -2.51 9.94
C TRP A 86 17.40 -1.24 10.49
N LEU A 87 16.09 -1.22 10.73
CA LEU A 87 15.40 -0.05 11.29
C LEU A 87 15.93 0.29 12.70
N ALA A 88 16.18 -0.73 13.51
CA ALA A 88 16.66 -0.58 14.89
C ALA A 88 18.12 -0.13 14.97
N THR A 89 18.98 -0.61 14.06
CA THR A 89 20.44 -0.44 14.19
C THR A 89 21.08 0.42 13.10
N GLY A 90 20.38 0.65 12.00
CA GLY A 90 20.93 1.20 10.76
C GLY A 90 21.90 0.26 10.03
N LYS A 91 22.06 -0.97 10.51
CA LYS A 91 23.00 -1.95 9.95
C LYS A 91 22.24 -3.08 9.30
N SER A 92 22.72 -3.50 8.13
CA SER A 92 22.18 -4.66 7.44
C SER A 92 23.03 -5.90 7.77
N ALA A 93 22.37 -7.00 8.12
CA ALA A 93 23.00 -8.32 8.08
C ALA A 93 23.19 -8.83 6.64
N ALA A 94 22.37 -8.31 5.71
CA ALA A 94 22.54 -8.50 4.27
C ALA A 94 23.61 -7.53 3.72
N TYR A 95 24.04 -7.76 2.48
CA TYR A 95 25.03 -6.89 1.82
C TYR A 95 24.54 -5.43 1.64
N GLN A 96 23.22 -5.22 1.60
CA GLN A 96 22.60 -3.91 1.36
C GLN A 96 21.50 -3.62 2.40
N GLY A 97 21.41 -2.36 2.82
CA GLY A 97 20.36 -1.84 3.71
C GLY A 97 19.06 -1.47 2.98
N LEU A 98 18.02 -1.10 3.73
CA LEU A 98 16.75 -0.61 3.16
C LEU A 98 16.89 0.75 2.44
N ASP A 99 17.98 1.47 2.69
CA ASP A 99 18.44 2.65 1.95
C ASP A 99 18.93 2.33 0.53
N GLN A 100 19.23 1.06 0.24
CA GLN A 100 19.78 0.62 -1.04
C GLN A 100 18.89 -0.38 -1.75
N SER A 101 18.26 -1.31 -1.02
CA SER A 101 17.44 -2.36 -1.62
C SER A 101 16.15 -2.61 -0.84
N ASP A 102 15.14 -3.09 -1.56
CA ASP A 102 13.92 -3.57 -0.97
C ASP A 102 14.08 -5.06 -0.62
N TYR A 103 13.71 -5.43 0.60
CA TYR A 103 13.76 -6.82 1.08
C TYR A 103 12.49 -7.57 0.71
N GLY A 104 12.61 -8.76 0.14
CA GLY A 104 11.42 -9.43 -0.36
C GLY A 104 11.53 -10.93 -0.52
N THR A 105 10.42 -11.49 -0.97
CA THR A 105 10.30 -12.88 -1.37
C THR A 105 9.72 -12.95 -2.77
N LYS A 106 10.12 -13.99 -3.50
CA LYS A 106 9.60 -14.28 -4.82
C LYS A 106 8.98 -15.67 -4.91
N SER A 107 8.14 -15.83 -5.92
CA SER A 107 7.69 -17.12 -6.42
C SER A 107 8.35 -17.42 -7.75
N TYR A 108 8.93 -18.62 -7.92
CA TYR A 108 9.48 -19.10 -9.17
C TYR A 108 9.33 -20.62 -9.29
N ASP A 109 8.64 -21.06 -10.34
CA ASP A 109 8.37 -22.48 -10.62
C ASP A 109 7.84 -23.22 -9.38
N ARG A 110 8.60 -24.17 -8.82
CA ARG A 110 8.20 -24.97 -7.63
C ARG A 110 8.55 -24.32 -6.29
N TRP A 111 9.20 -23.15 -6.29
CA TRP A 111 9.61 -22.45 -5.08
C TRP A 111 8.73 -21.23 -4.80
N PHE A 112 8.03 -21.26 -3.67
CA PHE A 112 7.14 -20.20 -3.23
C PHE A 112 7.66 -19.54 -1.94
N GLY A 113 8.13 -18.31 -2.06
CA GLY A 113 8.64 -17.51 -0.94
C GLY A 113 10.13 -17.65 -0.71
N GLN A 114 10.93 -17.75 -1.77
CA GLN A 114 12.39 -17.65 -1.68
C GLN A 114 12.79 -16.18 -1.47
N ARG A 115 13.73 -15.92 -0.56
CA ARG A 115 14.31 -14.58 -0.34
C ARG A 115 14.84 -13.97 -1.65
N SER A 116 14.51 -12.70 -1.90
CA SER A 116 14.92 -11.98 -3.09
C SER A 116 14.90 -10.48 -2.85
N ASP A 117 16.10 -9.90 -2.68
CA ASP A 117 16.29 -8.48 -2.40
C ASP A 117 16.75 -7.74 -3.64
N HIS A 118 16.15 -6.58 -3.92
CA HIS A 118 16.37 -5.86 -5.16
C HIS A 118 16.34 -4.34 -4.96
N GLU A 119 17.32 -3.65 -5.54
CA GLU A 119 17.32 -2.18 -5.60
C GLU A 119 16.22 -1.66 -6.54
N TRP A 120 16.15 -2.20 -7.76
CA TRP A 120 15.19 -1.86 -8.83
C TRP A 120 14.98 -3.06 -9.78
N GLY A 121 13.80 -3.15 -10.40
CA GLY A 121 13.54 -4.08 -11.50
C GLY A 121 13.19 -5.53 -11.11
N GLY A 122 13.40 -5.93 -9.86
CA GLY A 122 13.02 -7.26 -9.37
C GLY A 122 13.84 -8.41 -9.99
N PRO A 123 13.51 -9.67 -9.68
CA PRO A 123 14.29 -10.81 -10.13
C PRO A 123 14.11 -11.06 -11.63
N ARG A 124 15.18 -11.49 -12.30
CA ARG A 124 15.13 -11.95 -13.71
C ARG A 124 14.15 -13.13 -13.93
N HIS A 125 13.98 -13.96 -12.91
CA HIS A 125 13.12 -15.14 -12.93
C HIS A 125 12.24 -15.18 -11.69
N GLY A 126 10.94 -15.36 -11.93
CA GLY A 126 9.91 -15.33 -10.92
C GLY A 126 9.30 -13.95 -10.71
N SER A 127 8.38 -13.86 -9.76
CA SER A 127 7.69 -12.62 -9.43
C SER A 127 7.78 -12.37 -7.94
N ILE A 128 8.01 -11.12 -7.54
CA ILE A 128 7.92 -10.69 -6.15
C ILE A 128 6.49 -10.90 -5.64
N ILE A 129 6.36 -11.57 -4.50
CA ILE A 129 5.06 -11.86 -3.85
C ILE A 129 4.87 -11.13 -2.53
N PHE A 130 5.97 -10.73 -1.89
CA PHE A 130 5.99 -9.84 -0.72
C PHE A 130 7.30 -9.07 -0.68
N GLN A 131 7.25 -7.78 -0.40
CA GLN A 131 8.43 -6.92 -0.34
C GLN A 131 8.22 -5.71 0.56
N ILE A 132 9.31 -5.31 1.24
CA ILE A 132 9.42 -4.18 2.15
C ILE A 132 10.54 -3.28 1.63
N GLY A 133 10.26 -2.00 1.53
CA GLY A 133 11.22 -0.97 1.16
C GLY A 133 10.92 0.35 1.85
N LEU A 134 11.77 1.34 1.60
CA LEU A 134 11.47 2.74 1.92
C LEU A 134 10.87 3.42 0.70
N LYS A 135 9.86 4.28 0.93
CA LYS A 135 9.31 5.15 -0.12
C LYS A 135 10.30 6.22 -0.56
N ASP A 136 11.04 6.76 0.40
CA ASP A 136 12.16 7.66 0.17
C ASP A 136 13.39 7.10 0.87
N ARG A 137 14.31 6.57 0.07
CA ARG A 137 15.57 5.96 0.55
C ARG A 137 16.64 7.00 0.89
N LYS A 138 16.49 8.25 0.44
CA LYS A 138 17.50 9.32 0.64
C LYS A 138 17.28 10.09 1.93
N ARG A 139 16.08 9.99 2.50
CA ARG A 139 15.68 10.70 3.71
C ARG A 139 16.03 9.88 4.95
N GLU A 140 16.66 10.52 5.93
CA GLU A 140 16.85 9.92 7.23
C GLU A 140 15.52 9.81 7.98
N LEU A 141 15.29 8.64 8.58
CA LEU A 141 14.11 8.38 9.41
C LEU A 141 14.34 8.85 10.83
N THR A 142 13.35 9.52 11.41
CA THR A 142 13.34 9.86 12.84
C THR A 142 13.19 8.62 13.71
N GLU A 143 13.50 8.72 15.01
CA GLU A 143 13.30 7.62 15.96
C GLU A 143 11.83 7.18 16.02
N GLU A 144 10.90 8.14 16.06
CA GLU A 144 9.45 7.87 16.03
C GLU A 144 9.02 7.11 14.78
N GLU A 145 9.56 7.47 13.61
CA GLU A 145 9.28 6.77 12.36
C GLU A 145 9.83 5.35 12.34
N ARG A 146 11.04 5.14 12.88
CA ARG A 146 11.63 3.81 13.01
C ARG A 146 10.82 2.93 13.96
N ASP A 147 10.45 3.45 15.11
CA ASP A 147 9.62 2.74 16.10
C ASP A 147 8.25 2.39 15.54
N ALA A 148 7.61 3.31 14.83
CA ALA A 148 6.35 3.08 14.15
C ALA A 148 6.50 1.99 13.07
N ALA A 149 7.57 2.04 12.25
CA ALA A 149 7.85 1.04 11.23
C ALA A 149 8.08 -0.36 11.85
N ILE A 150 8.89 -0.47 12.90
CA ILE A 150 9.13 -1.73 13.61
C ILE A 150 7.81 -2.26 14.18
N TYR A 151 7.03 -1.41 14.86
CA TYR A 151 5.72 -1.78 15.38
C TYR A 151 4.82 -2.36 14.28
N PHE A 152 4.72 -1.68 13.14
CA PHE A 152 3.91 -2.13 12.01
C PHE A 152 4.40 -3.48 11.46
N LEU A 153 5.71 -3.66 11.27
CA LEU A 153 6.27 -4.90 10.73
C LEU A 153 6.06 -6.09 11.67
N LEU A 154 6.18 -5.90 12.98
CA LEU A 154 5.90 -6.93 13.99
C LEU A 154 4.41 -7.31 14.05
N ASN A 155 3.51 -6.41 13.63
CA ASN A 155 2.07 -6.61 13.64
C ASN A 155 1.46 -6.79 12.24
N ILE A 156 2.29 -6.98 11.21
CA ILE A 156 1.85 -6.95 9.80
C ILE A 156 0.83 -8.06 9.47
N GLU A 157 0.96 -9.22 10.11
CA GLU A 157 0.04 -10.34 9.94
C GLU A 157 -1.36 -10.02 10.48
N GLY A 158 -1.42 -9.46 11.69
CA GLY A 158 -2.67 -9.04 12.31
C GLY A 158 -3.33 -7.91 11.51
N TRP A 159 -2.54 -6.94 11.06
CA TRP A 159 -3.01 -5.87 10.19
C TRP A 159 -3.57 -6.39 8.87
N GLU A 160 -2.86 -7.30 8.19
CA GLU A 160 -3.34 -7.83 6.91
C GLU A 160 -4.59 -8.71 7.08
N THR A 161 -4.69 -9.45 8.19
CA THR A 161 -5.87 -10.23 8.54
C THR A 161 -7.07 -9.33 8.79
N ALA A 162 -6.93 -8.29 9.61
CA ALA A 162 -7.99 -7.32 9.87
C ALA A 162 -8.44 -6.60 8.58
N ARG A 163 -7.49 -6.26 7.71
CA ARG A 163 -7.74 -5.67 6.39
C ARG A 163 -8.55 -6.60 5.49
N ASN A 164 -8.22 -7.89 5.45
CA ASN A 164 -8.92 -8.85 4.60
C ASN A 164 -10.35 -9.13 5.11
N GLN A 165 -10.55 -9.19 6.43
CA GLN A 165 -11.88 -9.32 7.03
C GLN A 165 -12.76 -8.10 6.74
N ALA A 166 -12.21 -6.89 6.85
CA ALA A 166 -12.92 -5.64 6.57
C ALA A 166 -13.35 -5.48 5.10
N LYS A 167 -12.65 -6.14 4.15
CA LYS A 167 -13.04 -6.20 2.74
C LYS A 167 -14.15 -7.20 2.45
N ALA A 168 -14.25 -8.26 3.26
CA ALA A 168 -15.25 -9.31 3.10
C ALA A 168 -16.62 -8.94 3.71
N ALA A 169 -16.66 -7.93 4.59
CA ALA A 169 -17.86 -7.41 5.26
C ALA A 169 -18.51 -6.23 4.52
#